data_AF-A0A932TDJ8-F1
#
_entry.id   AF-A0A932TDJ8-F1
#
_cell.length_a   1.000
_cell.length_b   1.000
_cell.length_c   1.000
_cell.angle_alpha   90.00
_cell.angle_beta   90.00
_cell.angle_gamma   90.00
#
_symmetry.space_group_name_H-M   'P 1'
#
loop_
_entity.id
_entity.type
_entity.pdbx_description
1 polymer ?
#
loop_
_entity_poly.entity_id
_entity_poly.type
_entity_poly.pdbx_seq_one_letter_code
_entity_poly.pdbx_strand_id
1 'polypeptide(L)' 'SMTHASIPREERIKNGLTDGLIRVSVGIEDADDLVEDLKQAIA' A
#
# COMPACT_ATOMS: atom_id res chain seq x y z
N SER A 1 10.73 1.25 5.41
CA SER A 1 10.45 0.73 6.76
C SER A 1 9.20 1.44 7.26
N MET A 2 8.10 0.72 7.51
CA MET A 2 6.80 1.28 7.90
C MET A 2 6.26 0.56 9.15
N THR A 3 4.98 0.74 9.49
CA THR A 3 4.33 0.26 10.73
C THR A 3 4.51 -1.22 11.10
N HIS A 4 4.88 -2.08 10.14
CA HIS A 4 5.09 -3.52 10.38
C HIS A 4 6.57 -3.94 10.29
N ALA A 5 7.50 -2.99 10.21
CA ALA A 5 8.93 -3.27 10.07
C ALA A 5 9.52 -4.04 11.27
N SER A 6 8.90 -3.94 12.44
CA SER A 6 9.27 -4.66 13.67
C SER A 6 8.76 -6.11 13.74
N ILE A 7 7.81 -6.51 12.88
CA ILE A 7 7.27 -7.88 12.86
C ILE A 7 8.19 -8.76 12.00
N PRO A 8 8.59 -9.95 12.48
CA PRO A 8 9.39 -10.91 11.71
C PRO A 8 8.77 -11.21 10.34
N ARG A 9 9.61 -11.33 9.31
CA ARG A 9 9.16 -11.54 7.92
C ARG A 9 8.20 -12.73 7.78
N GLU A 10 8.46 -13.83 8.47
CA GLU A 10 7.62 -15.02 8.43
C GLU A 10 6.22 -14.77 8.97
N GLU A 11 6.10 -13.97 10.04
CA GLU A 11 4.81 -13.63 10.64
C GLU A 11 4.04 -12.62 9.78
N ARG A 12 4.75 -11.69 9.11
CA ARG A 12 4.14 -10.82 8.10
C ARG A 12 3.53 -11.62 6.95
N ILE A 13 4.29 -12.54 6.37
CA ILE A 13 3.82 -13.37 5.25
C ILE A 13 2.64 -14.25 5.66
N LYS A 14 2.66 -14.84 6.86
CA LYS A 14 1.52 -15.63 7.39
C LYS A 14 0.23 -14.83 7.51
N ASN A 15 0.32 -13.53 7.79
CA ASN A 15 -0.82 -12.63 7.90
C ASN A 15 -1.17 -11.92 6.57
N GLY A 16 -0.60 -12.35 5.44
CA GLY A 16 -0.86 -11.76 4.12
C GLY A 16 -0.16 -10.42 3.86
N LEU A 17 0.73 -9.98 4.75
CA LEU A 17 1.57 -8.79 4.58
C LEU A 17 2.77 -9.14 3.70
N THR A 18 2.51 -9.31 2.40
CA THR A 18 3.55 -9.58 1.40
C THR A 18 4.41 -8.35 1.14
N ASP A 19 5.64 -8.54 0.65
CA ASP A 19 6.57 -7.44 0.38
C ASP A 19 6.06 -6.44 -0.71
N GLY A 20 5.09 -6.84 -1.54
CA GLY A 20 4.41 -5.98 -2.53
C GLY A 20 3.10 -5.34 -2.06
N LEU A 21 2.70 -5.52 -0.80
CA LEU A 21 1.46 -4.94 -0.28
C LEU A 21 1.63 -3.43 -0.06
N ILE A 22 0.88 -2.64 -0.81
CA ILE A 22 0.81 -1.19 -0.66
C ILE A 22 -0.52 -0.84 0.03
N ARG A 23 -0.45 -0.06 1.10
CA ARG A 23 -1.63 0.47 1.79
C ARG A 23 -1.82 1.94 1.43
N VAL A 24 -2.92 2.27 0.79
CA VAL A 24 -3.30 3.64 0.42
C VAL A 24 -4.44 4.10 1.33
N SER A 25 -4.36 5.32 1.85
CA SER A 25 -5.45 5.98 2.57
C SER A 25 -6.11 6.95 1.61
N VAL A 26 -7.32 6.63 1.15
CA VAL A 26 -8.08 7.48 0.23
C VAL A 26 -8.73 8.61 1.03
N GLY A 27 -8.54 9.86 0.60
CA GLY A 27 -9.16 11.04 1.19
C GLY A 27 -10.52 11.35 0.57
N ILE A 28 -10.84 12.64 0.45
CA ILE A 28 -12.10 13.16 -0.13
C ILE A 28 -11.85 13.92 -1.44
N GLU A 29 -10.71 13.66 -2.08
CA GLU A 29 -10.35 14.25 -3.37
C GLU A 29 -11.29 13.79 -4.51
N ASP A 30 -11.15 14.42 -5.67
CA ASP A 30 -11.85 13.97 -6.88
C ASP A 30 -11.39 12.54 -7.25
N ALA A 31 -12.37 11.71 -7.62
CA ALA A 31 -12.12 10.31 -7.95
C ALA A 31 -11.29 10.16 -9.23
N ASP A 32 -11.48 11.05 -10.22
CA ASP A 32 -10.77 10.98 -11.48
C ASP A 32 -9.29 11.36 -11.31
N ASP A 33 -9.01 12.39 -10.51
CA ASP A 33 -7.64 12.81 -10.16
C ASP A 33 -6.88 11.68 -9.43
N LEU A 34 -7.52 11.04 -8.44
CA LEU A 34 -6.93 9.91 -7.71
C LEU A 34 -6.61 8.73 -8.63
N VAL A 35 -7.47 8.46 -9.61
CA VAL A 35 -7.26 7.39 -10.58
C VAL A 35 -6.11 7.71 -11.54
N GLU A 36 -5.99 8.96 -12.00
CA GLU A 36 -4.87 9.39 -12.85
C GLU A 36 -3.54 9.33 -12.10
N ASP A 37 -3.49 9.81 -10.85
CA ASP A 37 -2.30 9.74 -10.01
C ASP A 37 -1.83 8.30 -9.78
N LEU A 38 -2.75 7.38 -9.46
CA LEU A 38 -2.42 5.96 -9.29
C LEU A 38 -1.94 5.31 -10.58
N LYS A 39 -2.53 5.68 -11.74
CA LYS A 39 -2.06 5.19 -13.05
C LYS A 39 -0.65 5.67 -13.35
N GLN A 40 -0.34 6.94 -13.08
CA GLN A 40 1.00 7.48 -13.29
C GLN A 40 2.04 6.84 -12.37
N ALA A 41 1.70 6.60 -11.11
CA ALA A 41 2.63 6.08 -10.11
C ALA A 41 2.99 4.59 -10.29
N ILE A 42 2.13 3.82 -10.97
CA ILE A 42 2.27 2.36 -11.15
C ILE A 42 2.72 1.98 -12.58
N ALA A 43 2.64 2.90 -13.54
CA ALA A 43 3.10 2.71 -14.92
C ALA A 43 4.63 2.57 -15.03
#